data_AF-W4KK99-F1
#
_entry.id   AF-W4KK99-F1
#
_cell.length_a   1.000
_cell.length_b   1.000
_cell.length_c   1.000
_cell.angle_alpha   90.00
_cell.angle_beta   90.00
_cell.angle_gamma   90.00
#
_symmetry.space_group_name_H-M   'P 1'
#
loop_
_entity.id
_entity.type
_entity.pdbx_description
1 polymer ?
#
loop_
_entity_poly.entity_id
_entity_poly.type
_entity_poly.pdbx_seq_one_letter_code
_entity_poly.pdbx_strand_id
1 'polypeptide(L)'
;MSLAQESEARKARLLALRKKRAGESTDEDSNNTSERILSSRNFDPETRTLRKRQLEDVEIEDTVEGNVKGLAEKIIAEDEERRAQDLDLFNIAPKRPNWDLKREMDKKLSKLDRQTQQAVHTLIRQRLAAQKGQSDDLVAAMQA
;
A
#
# COMPACT_ATOMS: atom_id res chain seq x y z
N MET A 1 35.80 37.25 -18.55
CA MET A 1 35.80 37.08 -20.02
C MET A 1 34.69 37.92 -20.60
N SER A 2 34.90 38.54 -21.77
CA SER A 2 33.90 39.42 -22.38
C SER A 2 32.76 38.59 -22.97
N LEU A 3 31.52 39.08 -22.89
CA LEU A 3 30.33 38.42 -23.45
C LEU A 3 30.49 38.08 -24.94
N ALA A 4 31.28 38.88 -25.67
CA ALA A 4 31.61 38.63 -27.08
C ALA A 4 32.42 37.34 -27.28
N GLN A 5 33.41 37.08 -26.43
CA GLN A 5 34.28 35.89 -26.52
C GLN A 5 33.49 34.59 -26.25
N GLU A 6 32.57 34.63 -25.30
CA GLU A 6 31.70 33.49 -24.99
C GLU A 6 30.76 33.15 -26.17
N SER A 7 30.28 34.19 -26.87
CA SER A 7 29.41 34.03 -28.04
C SER A 7 30.14 33.39 -29.23
N GLU A 8 31.40 33.75 -29.45
CA GLU A 8 32.25 33.21 -30.51
C GLU A 8 32.64 31.75 -30.22
N ALA A 9 32.97 31.44 -28.96
CA ALA A 9 33.25 30.07 -28.53
C ALA A 9 32.03 29.16 -28.72
N ARG A 10 30.83 29.63 -28.37
CA ARG A 10 29.57 28.90 -28.62
C ARG A 10 29.33 28.70 -30.10
N LYS A 11 29.54 29.74 -30.93
CA LYS A 11 29.37 29.66 -32.38
C LYS A 11 30.33 28.65 -33.01
N ALA A 12 31.59 28.64 -32.59
CA ALA A 12 32.59 27.66 -33.05
C ALA A 12 32.20 26.23 -32.66
N ARG A 13 31.75 26.01 -31.43
CA ARG A 13 31.30 24.69 -30.95
C ARG A 13 30.06 24.18 -31.71
N LEU A 14 29.11 25.05 -32.00
CA LEU A 14 27.93 24.71 -32.80
C LEU A 14 28.30 24.38 -34.25
N LEU A 15 29.25 25.10 -34.84
CA LEU A 15 29.75 24.80 -36.19
C LEU A 15 30.46 23.44 -36.23
N ALA A 16 31.27 23.10 -35.22
CA ALA A 16 31.92 21.80 -35.11
C ALA A 16 30.89 20.65 -34.99
N LEU A 17 29.85 20.83 -34.18
CA LEU A 17 28.75 19.86 -34.06
C LEU A 17 27.95 19.72 -35.36
N ARG A 18 27.75 20.81 -36.10
CA ARG A 18 27.08 20.79 -37.41
C ARG A 18 27.90 20.04 -38.45
N LYS A 19 29.22 20.29 -38.52
CA LYS A 19 30.14 19.55 -39.40
C LYS A 19 30.16 18.05 -39.08
N LYS A 20 30.23 17.69 -37.80
CA LYS A 20 30.14 16.28 -37.34
C LYS A 20 28.80 15.62 -37.72
N ARG A 21 27.68 16.33 -37.62
CA ARG A 21 26.36 15.83 -38.06
C ARG A 21 26.25 15.69 -39.58
N ALA A 22 26.93 16.55 -40.34
CA ALA A 22 26.96 16.50 -41.79
C ALA A 22 27.90 15.40 -42.34
N GLY A 23 28.63 14.70 -41.46
CA GLY A 23 29.51 13.60 -41.86
C GLY A 23 30.83 14.04 -42.50
N GLU A 24 31.15 15.33 -42.46
CA GLU A 24 32.40 15.88 -42.99
C GLU A 24 33.43 15.90 -41.84
N SER A 25 33.90 14.71 -41.46
CA SER A 25 35.12 14.56 -40.66
C SER A 25 36.31 14.81 -41.57
N THR A 26 37.12 15.81 -41.24
CA THR A 26 38.39 16.09 -41.90
C THR A 26 39.41 15.04 -41.48
N ASP A 27 39.26 13.82 -42.00
CA ASP A 27 40.30 12.81 -42.00
C ASP A 27 40.65 12.59 -43.48
N GLU A 28 41.66 13.31 -43.96
CA GLU A 28 42.36 12.92 -45.18
C GLU A 28 43.13 11.65 -44.85
N ASP A 29 42.53 10.48 -45.12
CA ASP A 29 43.21 9.30 -45.64
C ASP A 29 42.25 8.09 -45.74
N SER A 30 42.44 7.33 -46.81
CA SER A 30 41.90 5.99 -47.12
C SER A 30 40.65 5.89 -48.01
N ASN A 31 40.96 5.51 -49.24
CA ASN A 31 40.09 4.96 -50.28
C ASN A 31 39.24 3.76 -49.82
N ASN A 32 38.06 3.67 -50.44
CA ASN A 32 37.23 2.49 -50.72
C ASN A 32 36.30 1.92 -49.63
N THR A 33 35.00 2.12 -49.92
CA THR A 33 33.84 1.31 -49.53
C THR A 33 33.43 1.38 -48.07
N SER A 34 32.99 2.56 -47.63
CA SER A 34 32.04 2.64 -46.53
C SER A 34 30.70 2.06 -47.01
N GLU A 35 30.52 0.75 -46.91
CA GLU A 35 29.20 0.14 -46.96
C GLU A 35 28.30 0.96 -46.04
N ARG A 36 27.22 1.54 -46.59
CA ARG A 36 26.29 2.33 -45.79
C ARG A 36 25.71 1.41 -44.73
N ILE A 37 26.24 1.46 -43.51
CA ILE A 37 25.74 0.69 -42.38
C ILE A 37 24.35 1.24 -42.07
N LEU A 38 23.33 0.64 -42.68
CA LEU A 38 21.93 0.95 -42.43
C LEU A 38 21.64 0.51 -40.99
N SER A 39 21.64 1.47 -40.06
CA SER A 39 21.26 1.21 -38.67
C SER A 39 19.79 0.78 -38.64
N SER A 40 19.58 -0.51 -38.43
CA SER A 40 18.27 -1.11 -38.47
C SER A 40 17.59 -0.96 -37.11
N ARG A 41 17.03 0.24 -36.86
CA ARG A 41 16.47 0.64 -35.56
C ARG A 41 15.52 -0.41 -34.95
N ASN A 42 14.79 -1.14 -35.79
CA ASN A 42 13.79 -2.13 -35.38
C ASN A 42 13.98 -3.53 -36.01
N PHE A 43 15.10 -3.82 -36.68
CA PHE A 43 15.32 -5.15 -37.29
C PHE A 43 16.45 -5.87 -36.59
N ASP A 44 16.24 -7.15 -36.34
CA ASP A 44 17.18 -8.01 -35.66
C ASP A 44 17.87 -8.94 -36.69
N PRO A 45 19.19 -8.82 -36.90
CA PRO A 45 19.88 -9.54 -37.97
C PRO A 45 19.90 -11.06 -37.78
N GLU A 46 19.89 -11.55 -36.54
CA GLU A 46 19.95 -12.99 -36.24
C GLU A 46 18.61 -13.69 -36.49
N THR A 47 17.52 -13.09 -36.01
CA THR A 47 16.17 -13.65 -36.17
C THR A 47 15.50 -13.22 -37.48
N ARG A 48 16.08 -12.26 -38.21
CA ARG A 48 15.52 -11.62 -39.42
C ARG A 48 14.08 -11.11 -39.24
N THR A 49 13.70 -10.77 -38.00
CA THR A 49 12.38 -10.25 -37.65
C THR A 49 12.49 -8.89 -36.97
N LEU A 50 11.34 -8.32 -36.57
CA LEU A 50 11.32 -7.08 -35.80
C LEU A 50 11.99 -7.33 -34.44
N ARG A 51 12.85 -6.39 -34.00
CA ARG A 51 13.39 -6.37 -32.63
C ARG A 51 12.22 -6.31 -31.65
N LYS A 52 11.90 -7.46 -31.08
CA LYS A 52 11.02 -7.54 -29.92
C LYS A 52 11.86 -7.07 -28.73
N ARG A 53 11.31 -6.18 -27.92
CA ARG A 53 11.88 -5.88 -26.61
C ARG A 53 11.92 -7.20 -25.87
N GLN A 54 13.12 -7.74 -25.68
CA GLN A 54 13.38 -8.78 -24.71
C GLN A 54 13.01 -8.13 -23.38
N LEU A 55 11.78 -8.35 -22.94
CA LEU A 55 11.53 -8.42 -21.52
C LEU A 55 12.30 -9.68 -21.17
N GLU A 56 13.59 -9.57 -20.83
CA GLU A 56 14.10 -10.51 -19.85
C GLU A 56 13.03 -10.56 -18.76
N ASP A 57 12.64 -11.76 -18.35
CA ASP A 57 11.91 -11.94 -17.10
C ASP A 57 12.77 -11.28 -16.01
N VAL A 58 12.63 -9.96 -15.86
CA VAL A 58 13.04 -9.24 -14.69
C VAL A 58 12.04 -9.75 -13.70
N GLU A 59 12.38 -10.85 -13.04
CA GLU A 59 11.66 -11.33 -11.87
C GLU A 59 11.56 -10.11 -10.96
N ILE A 60 10.37 -9.50 -10.93
CA ILE A 60 10.10 -8.37 -10.06
C ILE A 60 10.07 -9.01 -8.67
N GLU A 61 11.23 -9.03 -8.02
CA GLU A 61 11.45 -9.75 -6.75
C GLU A 61 10.45 -9.31 -5.67
N ASP A 62 9.97 -8.07 -5.77
CA ASP A 62 9.04 -7.46 -4.82
C ASP A 62 7.58 -7.52 -5.31
N THR A 63 7.07 -8.73 -5.48
CA THR A 63 5.67 -8.99 -5.86
C THR A 63 4.92 -9.50 -4.62
N VAL A 64 3.68 -9.04 -4.40
CA VAL A 64 2.87 -9.38 -3.19
C VAL A 64 2.70 -10.90 -3.05
N GLU A 65 2.56 -11.58 -4.17
CA GLU A 65 2.44 -13.03 -4.30
C GLU A 65 3.69 -13.75 -3.78
N GLY A 66 4.89 -13.19 -4.00
CA GLY A 66 6.15 -13.68 -3.45
C GLY A 66 6.22 -13.52 -1.94
N ASN A 67 5.80 -12.35 -1.44
CA ASN A 67 5.79 -12.03 -0.01
C ASN A 67 4.79 -12.89 0.79
N VAL A 68 3.68 -13.30 0.19
CA VAL A 68 2.64 -14.14 0.83
C VAL A 68 2.87 -15.64 0.61
N LYS A 69 3.77 -16.02 -0.32
CA LYS A 69 4.10 -17.42 -0.60
C LYS A 69 4.61 -18.11 0.69
N GLY A 70 3.93 -19.19 1.07
CA GLY A 70 4.27 -19.98 2.27
C GLY A 70 3.77 -19.40 3.60
N LEU A 71 3.10 -18.22 3.62
CA LEU A 71 2.48 -17.71 4.84
C LEU A 71 1.33 -18.63 5.30
N ALA A 72 0.54 -19.14 4.36
CA ALA A 72 -0.55 -20.08 4.66
C ALA A 72 -0.03 -21.37 5.28
N GLU A 73 1.07 -21.92 4.76
CA GLU A 73 1.71 -23.14 5.28
C GLU A 73 2.24 -22.92 6.70
N LYS A 74 2.84 -21.76 6.98
CA LYS A 74 3.28 -21.37 8.33
C LYS A 74 2.10 -21.25 9.31
N ILE A 75 1.00 -20.63 8.89
CA ILE A 75 -0.22 -20.48 9.72
C ILE A 75 -0.81 -21.86 10.05
N ILE A 76 -0.86 -22.77 9.08
CA ILE A 76 -1.36 -24.13 9.29
C ILE A 76 -0.46 -24.89 10.26
N ALA A 77 0.87 -24.82 10.07
CA ALA A 77 1.83 -25.45 10.98
C ALA A 77 1.73 -24.90 12.41
N GLU A 78 1.64 -23.57 12.57
CA GLU A 78 1.46 -22.94 13.88
C GLU A 78 0.13 -23.33 14.55
N ASP A 79 -0.95 -23.44 13.77
CA ASP A 79 -2.24 -23.88 14.28
C ASP A 79 -2.23 -25.36 14.69
N GLU A 80 -1.52 -26.21 13.95
CA GLU A 80 -1.29 -27.61 14.31
C GLU A 80 -0.44 -27.74 15.57
N GLU A 81 0.63 -26.95 15.71
CA GLU A 81 1.44 -26.88 16.93
C GLU A 81 0.62 -26.40 18.13
N ARG A 82 -0.25 -25.40 17.94
CA ARG A 82 -1.16 -24.89 18.98
C ARG A 82 -2.23 -25.90 19.38
N ARG A 83 -2.70 -26.72 18.43
CA ARG A 83 -3.65 -27.82 18.71
C ARG A 83 -2.97 -29.03 19.34
N ALA A 84 -1.70 -29.29 19.02
CA ALA A 84 -0.89 -30.38 19.56
C ALA A 84 -0.29 -30.04 20.92
N GLN A 85 -0.14 -28.76 21.27
CA GLN A 85 -0.04 -28.34 22.66
C GLN A 85 -1.32 -28.81 23.35
N ASP A 86 -1.18 -29.89 24.13
CA ASP A 86 -2.26 -30.51 24.88
C ASP A 86 -3.11 -29.42 25.53
N LEU A 87 -4.42 -29.52 25.31
CA LEU A 87 -5.41 -28.67 25.94
C LEU A 87 -5.13 -28.71 27.45
N ASP A 88 -4.55 -27.66 28.02
CA ASP A 88 -4.05 -27.70 29.39
C ASP A 88 -5.22 -27.92 30.37
N LEU A 89 -5.48 -29.19 30.69
CA LEU A 89 -6.58 -29.62 31.54
C LEU A 89 -6.42 -29.06 32.97
N PHE A 90 -5.21 -28.65 33.35
CA PHE A 90 -4.92 -28.04 34.64
C PHE A 90 -5.22 -26.53 34.66
N ASN A 91 -5.21 -25.85 33.51
CA ASN A 91 -5.64 -24.46 33.38
C ASN A 91 -7.17 -24.28 33.23
N ILE A 92 -7.91 -25.36 32.97
CA ILE A 92 -9.38 -25.34 32.99
C ILE A 92 -9.82 -25.43 34.45
N ALA A 93 -9.90 -24.26 35.10
CA ALA A 93 -10.46 -24.17 36.44
C ALA A 93 -11.94 -24.63 36.42
N PRO A 94 -12.39 -25.43 37.40
CA PRO A 94 -13.80 -25.76 37.53
C PRO A 94 -14.59 -24.45 37.68
N LYS A 95 -15.60 -24.28 36.83
CA LYS A 95 -16.44 -23.08 36.87
C LYS A 95 -17.14 -22.99 38.22
N ARG A 96 -17.34 -21.76 38.71
CA ARG A 96 -18.06 -21.53 39.97
C ARG A 96 -19.47 -22.15 39.88
N PRO A 97 -20.01 -22.73 40.98
CA PRO A 97 -21.35 -23.32 40.97
C PRO A 97 -22.46 -22.36 40.49
N ASN A 98 -22.29 -21.05 40.70
CA ASN A 98 -23.25 -20.02 40.32
C ASN A 98 -22.98 -19.38 38.94
N TRP A 99 -22.00 -19.87 38.17
CA TRP A 99 -21.61 -19.22 36.92
C TRP A 99 -22.77 -19.20 35.91
N ASP A 100 -23.59 -20.25 35.93
CA ASP A 100 -24.72 -20.37 35.02
C ASP A 100 -25.86 -19.43 35.42
N LEU A 101 -26.14 -19.34 36.73
CA LEU A 101 -27.07 -18.37 37.28
C LEU A 101 -26.66 -16.94 36.90
N LYS A 102 -25.37 -16.61 37.02
CA LYS A 102 -24.86 -15.30 36.60
C LYS A 102 -25.08 -15.08 35.10
N ARG A 103 -24.72 -16.05 34.26
CA ARG A 103 -24.88 -15.97 32.80
C ARG A 103 -26.34 -15.79 32.38
N GLU A 104 -27.25 -16.56 32.97
CA GLU A 104 -28.69 -16.47 32.69
C GLU A 104 -29.29 -15.16 33.19
N MET A 105 -28.84 -14.68 34.35
CA MET A 105 -29.23 -13.39 34.91
C MET A 105 -28.74 -12.23 34.02
N ASP A 106 -27.48 -12.24 33.59
CA ASP A 106 -26.90 -11.21 32.71
C ASP A 106 -27.68 -11.12 31.37
N LYS A 107 -28.11 -12.26 30.82
CA LYS A 107 -28.96 -12.30 29.62
C LYS A 107 -30.34 -11.66 29.85
N LYS A 108 -30.92 -11.78 31.04
CA LYS A 108 -32.19 -11.11 31.38
C LYS A 108 -31.97 -9.62 31.67
N LEU A 109 -30.90 -9.28 32.39
CA LEU A 109 -30.53 -7.92 32.73
C LEU A 109 -30.23 -7.08 31.49
N SER A 110 -29.51 -7.60 30.50
CA SER A 110 -29.22 -6.85 29.26
C SER A 110 -30.48 -6.40 28.50
N LYS A 111 -31.55 -7.22 28.49
CA LYS A 111 -32.84 -6.83 27.90
C LYS A 111 -33.52 -5.74 28.70
N LEU A 112 -33.45 -5.85 30.02
CA LEU A 112 -34.06 -4.89 30.94
C LEU A 112 -33.31 -3.55 30.91
N ASP A 113 -31.98 -3.57 30.91
CA ASP A 113 -31.11 -2.40 30.91
C ASP A 113 -31.41 -1.48 29.72
N ARG A 114 -31.63 -2.06 28.52
CA ARG A 114 -32.06 -1.27 27.35
C ARG A 114 -33.38 -0.55 27.58
N GLN A 115 -34.36 -1.20 28.21
CA GLN A 115 -35.66 -0.59 28.52
C GLN A 115 -35.52 0.45 29.63
N THR A 116 -34.69 0.19 30.63
CA THR A 116 -34.38 1.14 31.71
C THR A 116 -33.74 2.40 31.15
N GLN A 117 -32.75 2.30 30.25
CA GLN A 117 -32.13 3.44 29.59
C GLN A 117 -33.14 4.24 28.76
N GLN A 118 -34.05 3.56 28.04
CA GLN A 118 -35.13 4.23 27.33
C GLN A 118 -36.07 4.97 28.29
N ALA A 119 -36.46 4.35 29.39
CA ALA A 119 -37.30 4.98 30.41
C ALA A 119 -36.59 6.19 31.04
N VAL A 120 -35.32 6.06 31.40
CA VAL A 120 -34.47 7.16 31.89
C VAL A 120 -34.45 8.30 30.87
N HIS A 121 -34.22 8.01 29.59
CA HIS A 121 -34.26 9.02 28.54
C HIS A 121 -35.63 9.72 28.47
N THR A 122 -36.73 8.98 28.56
CA THR A 122 -38.08 9.59 28.54
C THR A 122 -38.32 10.48 29.75
N LEU A 123 -37.88 10.06 30.94
CA LEU A 123 -37.99 10.84 32.18
C LEU A 123 -37.14 12.11 32.11
N ILE A 124 -35.91 12.04 31.59
CA ILE A 124 -35.05 13.21 31.38
C ILE A 124 -35.74 14.20 30.43
N ARG A 125 -36.30 13.74 29.31
CA ARG A 125 -37.05 14.61 28.38
C ARG A 125 -38.24 15.28 29.04
N GLN A 126 -39.03 14.54 29.81
CA GLN A 126 -40.19 15.08 30.53
C GLN A 126 -39.77 16.11 31.58
N ARG A 127 -38.71 15.83 32.33
CA ARG A 127 -38.15 16.75 33.33
C ARG A 127 -37.66 18.03 32.69
N LEU A 128 -36.90 17.95 31.60
CA LEU A 128 -36.43 19.12 30.84
C LEU A 128 -37.58 19.96 30.26
N ALA A 129 -38.62 19.31 29.74
CA ALA A 129 -39.80 20.01 29.22
C ALA A 129 -40.57 20.75 30.32
N ALA A 130 -40.66 20.15 31.52
CA ALA A 130 -41.25 20.80 32.69
C ALA A 130 -40.38 21.95 33.24
N GLN A 131 -39.06 21.87 33.07
CA GLN A 131 -38.09 22.87 33.54
C GLN A 131 -37.82 24.02 32.56
N LYS A 132 -38.52 24.11 31.42
CA LYS A 132 -38.36 25.12 30.34
C LYS A 132 -37.76 26.45 30.83
N GLY A 133 -36.44 26.60 30.73
CA GLY A 133 -35.74 27.83 31.12
C GLY A 133 -34.27 27.68 31.56
N GLN A 134 -33.78 26.50 31.92
CA GLN A 134 -32.38 26.32 32.38
C GLN A 134 -31.62 25.36 31.45
N SER A 135 -30.91 25.91 30.47
CA SER A 135 -30.12 25.19 29.47
C SER A 135 -28.80 24.61 29.99
N ASP A 136 -28.33 25.05 31.15
CA ASP A 136 -27.02 24.67 31.70
C ASP A 136 -27.00 23.28 32.35
N ASP A 137 -28.16 22.66 32.59
CA ASP A 137 -28.30 21.37 33.29
C ASP A 137 -28.20 20.14 32.34
N LEU A 138 -28.04 20.38 31.02
CA LEU A 138 -28.06 19.34 29.98
C LEU A 138 -26.86 18.39 30.04
N VAL A 139 -25.68 18.89 30.42
CA VAL A 139 -24.44 18.10 30.47
C VAL A 139 -24.38 17.25 31.76
N ALA A 140 -24.92 17.76 32.86
CA ALA A 140 -24.98 17.05 34.14
C ALA A 140 -25.99 15.89 34.12
N ALA A 141 -27.14 16.06 33.43
CA ALA A 141 -28.18 15.03 33.33
C ALA A 141 -27.84 13.87 32.38
N MET A 142 -26.80 14.01 31.53
CA MET A 142 -26.41 12.99 30.55
C MET A 142 -25.24 12.10 31.03
N GLN A 143 -24.53 12.52 32.08
CA GLN A 143 -23.36 11.82 32.65
C GLN A 143 -23.68 10.96 33.88
N ALA A 144 -24.94 10.91 34.33
CA ALA A 144 -25.43 10.07 35.42
C ALA A 144 -26.30 8.92 34.88
#